data_AF-A0A5E4KEK4-F1
#
_entry.id   AF-A0A5E4KEK4-F1
#
_cell.length_a   1.000
_cell.length_b   1.000
_cell.length_c   1.000
_cell.angle_alpha   90.00
_cell.angle_beta   90.00
_cell.angle_gamma   90.00
#
_symmetry.space_group_name_H-M   'P 1'
#
loop_
_entity.id
_entity.type
_entity.pdbx_description
1 polymer ?
#
loop_
_entity_poly.entity_id
_entity_poly.type
_entity_poly.pdbx_seq_one_letter_code
_entity_poly.pdbx_strand_id
1 'polypeptide(L)'
;MKAAKLQSYIRINANKLNELPIRRISFTTPNRAALAAAAKALYSAFLEAPDSVKKLLEFVGARLDAKPEESDVVHDLLTHLAEQMIEMNKEKNAEIKSFLDFLKGEIDASIDDLSNKTAIQEYYKHEFQTLIDVLVKNKKKLKAGYNPKDPEPYKLLLKWYDASMTKLAPLLRRIEATDGLIDAIVYRLSG
;
A
#
# COMPACT_ATOMS: atom_id res chain seq x y z
N MET A 1 3.06 -38.73 -18.28
CA MET A 1 2.31 -37.88 -17.32
C MET A 1 3.03 -37.91 -15.98
N LYS A 2 3.69 -36.81 -15.57
CA LYS A 2 4.31 -36.70 -14.24
C LYS A 2 3.27 -36.17 -13.26
N ALA A 3 2.92 -36.96 -12.24
CA ALA A 3 2.11 -36.52 -11.12
C ALA A 3 2.89 -35.47 -10.31
N ALA A 4 2.33 -34.27 -10.19
CA ALA A 4 2.95 -33.16 -9.48
C ALA A 4 2.87 -33.38 -7.96
N LYS A 5 4.00 -33.08 -7.29
CA LYS A 5 4.20 -33.10 -5.83
C LYS A 5 3.13 -32.26 -5.10
N LEU A 6 2.26 -32.92 -4.35
CA LEU A 6 1.43 -32.34 -3.27
C LEU A 6 2.20 -32.27 -1.92
N GLN A 7 3.54 -32.31 -1.94
CA GLN A 7 4.38 -32.64 -0.78
C GLN A 7 4.64 -31.50 0.23
N SER A 8 3.98 -30.34 0.13
CA SER A 8 4.30 -29.19 1.00
C SER A 8 3.10 -28.47 1.61
N TYR A 9 1.91 -29.08 1.66
CA TYR A 9 0.77 -28.50 2.37
C TYR A 9 0.63 -29.12 3.75
N ILE A 10 0.47 -28.28 4.77
CA ILE A 10 0.11 -28.71 6.13
C ILE A 10 -1.26 -29.39 6.03
N ARG A 11 -1.31 -30.69 6.28
CA ARG A 11 -2.58 -31.43 6.41
C ARG A 11 -3.14 -31.19 7.81
N ILE A 12 -4.04 -30.22 7.94
CA ILE A 12 -4.75 -29.96 9.19
C ILE A 12 -6.01 -30.83 9.20
N ASN A 13 -6.13 -31.70 10.20
CA ASN A 13 -7.36 -32.44 10.48
C ASN A 13 -8.38 -31.48 11.09
N ALA A 14 -9.67 -31.61 10.77
CA ALA A 14 -10.74 -30.79 11.34
C ALA A 14 -10.68 -30.70 12.88
N ASN A 15 -10.28 -31.78 13.56
CA ASN A 15 -10.13 -31.78 15.02
C ASN A 15 -9.01 -30.85 15.51
N LYS A 16 -7.95 -30.65 14.70
CA LYS A 16 -6.84 -29.74 14.98
C LYS A 16 -7.15 -28.29 14.61
N LEU A 17 -8.24 -28.00 13.89
CA LEU A 17 -8.65 -26.62 13.61
C LEU A 17 -9.09 -25.88 14.87
N ASN A 18 -9.71 -26.61 15.82
CA ASN A 18 -10.13 -26.05 17.11
C ASN A 18 -8.94 -25.73 18.04
N GLU A 19 -7.76 -26.30 17.78
CA GLU A 19 -6.53 -26.05 18.53
C GLU A 19 -5.75 -24.85 17.99
N LEU A 20 -6.13 -24.32 16.80
CA LEU A 20 -5.49 -23.14 16.26
C LEU A 20 -5.89 -21.90 17.07
N PRO A 21 -4.96 -20.98 17.36
CA PRO A 21 -5.24 -19.75 18.08
C PRO A 21 -5.93 -18.72 17.16
N ILE A 22 -7.05 -19.11 16.57
CA ILE A 22 -7.87 -18.27 15.70
C ILE A 22 -9.11 -17.88 16.50
N ARG A 23 -9.25 -16.59 16.80
CA ARG A 23 -10.43 -16.09 17.50
C ARG A 23 -11.70 -16.28 16.67
N ARG A 24 -12.76 -16.75 17.33
CA ARG A 24 -14.09 -16.87 16.73
C ARG A 24 -14.84 -15.55 16.85
N ILE A 25 -15.10 -14.91 15.72
CA ILE A 25 -15.80 -13.62 15.68
C ILE A 25 -17.30 -13.85 15.79
N SER A 26 -17.93 -13.25 16.81
CA SER A 26 -19.38 -13.29 17.02
C SER A 26 -19.99 -11.91 16.83
N PHE A 27 -20.93 -11.78 15.90
CA PHE A 27 -21.57 -10.50 15.54
C PHE A 27 -22.73 -10.19 16.48
N THR A 28 -22.40 -9.91 17.74
CA THR A 28 -23.38 -9.80 18.83
C THR A 28 -23.38 -8.42 19.50
N THR A 29 -22.48 -7.51 19.13
CA THR A 29 -22.30 -6.23 19.82
C THR A 29 -23.48 -5.28 19.54
N PRO A 30 -24.28 -4.87 20.55
CA PRO A 30 -25.48 -4.04 20.31
C PRO A 30 -25.18 -2.64 19.76
N ASN A 31 -24.08 -2.00 20.20
CA ASN A 31 -23.69 -0.65 19.79
C ASN A 31 -22.61 -0.62 18.70
N ARG A 32 -22.51 -1.70 17.91
CA ARG A 32 -21.46 -1.93 16.91
C ARG A 32 -21.26 -0.78 15.93
N ALA A 33 -22.34 -0.18 15.43
CA ALA A 33 -22.27 0.92 14.47
C ALA A 33 -21.60 2.18 15.05
N ALA A 34 -21.93 2.54 16.30
CA ALA A 34 -21.31 3.69 16.98
C ALA A 34 -19.82 3.43 17.26
N LEU A 35 -19.48 2.21 17.66
CA LEU A 35 -18.09 1.80 17.90
C LEU A 35 -17.27 1.75 16.60
N ALA A 36 -17.86 1.29 15.50
CA ALA A 36 -17.24 1.33 14.18
C ALA A 36 -16.99 2.79 13.72
N ALA A 37 -17.93 3.71 13.97
CA ALA A 37 -17.73 5.13 13.69
C ALA A 37 -16.60 5.72 14.54
N ALA A 38 -16.52 5.36 15.83
CA ALA A 38 -15.41 5.77 16.70
C ALA A 38 -14.07 5.22 16.22
N ALA A 39 -14.01 3.96 15.79
CA ALA A 39 -12.82 3.33 15.23
C ALA A 39 -12.33 4.05 13.96
N LYS A 40 -13.27 4.42 13.08
CA LYS A 40 -12.98 5.22 11.87
C LYS A 40 -12.43 6.60 12.22
N ALA A 41 -13.00 7.27 13.23
CA ALA A 41 -12.50 8.57 13.69
C ALA A 41 -11.07 8.47 14.26
N LEU A 42 -10.78 7.42 15.03
CA LEU A 42 -9.43 7.15 15.53
C LEU A 42 -8.45 6.86 14.39
N TYR A 43 -8.87 6.13 13.36
CA TYR A 43 -8.06 5.89 12.18
C TYR A 43 -7.76 7.18 11.41
N SER A 44 -8.75 8.04 11.20
CA SER A 44 -8.52 9.35 10.59
C SER A 44 -7.53 10.20 11.39
N ALA A 45 -7.64 10.21 12.72
CA ALA A 45 -6.67 10.90 13.58
C ALA A 45 -5.26 10.29 13.49
N PHE A 46 -5.15 8.98 13.31
CA PHE A 46 -3.90 8.26 13.09
C PHE A 46 -3.18 8.66 11.81
N LEU A 47 -3.93 8.89 10.73
CA LEU A 47 -3.33 9.34 9.48
C LEU A 47 -2.75 10.76 9.57
N GLU A 48 -3.32 11.62 10.42
CA GLU A 48 -2.82 12.99 10.63
C GLU A 48 -1.67 13.05 11.65
N ALA A 49 -1.68 12.17 12.66
CA ALA A 49 -0.71 12.15 13.75
C ALA A 49 -0.34 10.71 14.16
N PRO A 50 0.87 10.23 13.85
CA PRO A 50 1.31 8.85 14.14
C PRO A 50 1.22 8.46 15.62
N ASP A 51 1.42 9.41 16.55
CA ASP A 51 1.35 9.18 18.00
C ASP A 51 -0.04 8.69 18.47
N SER A 52 -1.07 8.85 17.64
CA SER A 52 -2.41 8.37 17.97
C SER A 52 -2.63 6.88 17.66
N VAL A 53 -1.65 6.17 17.08
CA VAL A 53 -1.68 4.71 16.91
C VAL A 53 -1.93 3.99 18.23
N LYS A 54 -1.35 4.51 19.32
CA LYS A 54 -1.52 3.94 20.66
C LYS A 54 -2.99 3.94 21.09
N LYS A 55 -3.70 5.05 20.84
CA LYS A 55 -5.13 5.19 21.17
C LYS A 55 -5.99 4.19 20.41
N LEU A 56 -5.65 3.96 19.14
CA LEU A 56 -6.36 3.00 18.30
C LEU A 56 -6.09 1.56 18.75
N LEU A 57 -4.85 1.23 19.12
CA LEU A 57 -4.51 -0.09 19.67
C LEU A 57 -5.09 -0.32 21.08
N GLU A 58 -5.16 0.71 21.91
CA GLU A 58 -5.87 0.67 23.20
C GLU A 58 -7.37 0.44 23.01
N PHE A 59 -7.99 1.13 22.03
CA PHE A 59 -9.38 0.88 21.64
C PHE A 59 -9.59 -0.57 21.22
N VAL A 60 -8.76 -1.10 20.33
CA VAL A 60 -8.83 -2.50 19.87
C VAL A 60 -8.67 -3.47 21.04
N GLY A 61 -7.69 -3.25 21.93
CA GLY A 61 -7.53 -4.05 23.14
C GLY A 61 -8.78 -4.06 24.01
N ALA A 62 -9.36 -2.89 24.29
CA ALA A 62 -10.58 -2.77 25.08
C ALA A 62 -11.79 -3.48 24.46
N ARG A 63 -11.88 -3.58 23.12
CA ARG A 63 -12.94 -4.35 22.45
C ARG A 63 -12.74 -5.86 22.61
N LEU A 64 -11.48 -6.31 22.53
CA LEU A 64 -11.11 -7.72 22.66
C LEU A 64 -11.21 -8.21 24.12
N ASP A 65 -11.00 -7.34 25.10
CA ASP A 65 -11.11 -7.68 26.53
C ASP A 65 -12.55 -7.54 27.08
N ALA A 66 -13.49 -7.02 26.27
CA ALA A 66 -14.87 -6.82 26.66
C ALA A 66 -15.59 -8.15 26.96
N LYS A 67 -16.67 -8.09 27.77
CA LYS A 67 -17.50 -9.25 28.11
C LYS A 67 -18.99 -8.91 27.88
N PRO A 68 -19.63 -9.44 26.82
CA PRO A 68 -19.07 -10.33 25.79
C PRO A 68 -17.99 -9.66 24.93
N GLU A 69 -17.10 -10.46 24.33
CA GLU A 69 -16.03 -9.97 23.44
C GLU A 69 -16.64 -9.26 22.22
N GLU A 70 -16.11 -8.07 21.89
CA GLU A 70 -16.60 -7.22 20.79
C GLU A 70 -15.69 -7.36 19.54
N SER A 71 -15.26 -8.57 19.20
CA SER A 71 -14.36 -8.83 18.06
C SER A 71 -14.98 -8.52 16.70
N ASP A 72 -16.31 -8.47 16.62
CA ASP A 72 -17.06 -8.02 15.44
C ASP A 72 -16.85 -6.53 15.12
N VAL A 73 -16.52 -5.70 16.12
CA VAL A 73 -16.13 -4.30 15.93
C VAL A 73 -14.71 -4.22 15.36
N VAL A 74 -13.79 -5.07 15.84
CA VAL A 74 -12.42 -5.14 15.30
C VAL A 74 -12.44 -5.63 13.85
N HIS A 75 -13.33 -6.57 13.52
CA HIS A 75 -13.57 -6.99 12.14
C HIS A 75 -14.03 -5.84 11.25
N ASP A 76 -14.98 -5.00 11.71
CA ASP A 76 -15.41 -3.82 10.94
C ASP A 76 -14.28 -2.84 10.70
N LEU A 77 -13.42 -2.63 11.71
CA LEU A 77 -12.23 -1.80 11.54
C LEU A 77 -11.31 -2.39 10.48
N LEU A 78 -10.96 -3.67 10.56
CA LEU A 78 -10.12 -4.33 9.54
C LEU A 78 -10.73 -4.27 8.14
N THR A 79 -12.04 -4.43 8.03
CA THR A 79 -12.77 -4.30 6.76
C THR A 79 -12.62 -2.88 6.22
N HIS A 80 -12.80 -1.87 7.06
CA HIS A 80 -12.58 -0.48 6.68
C HIS A 80 -11.13 -0.20 6.27
N LEU A 81 -10.13 -0.70 7.01
CA LEU A 81 -8.72 -0.53 6.67
C LEU A 81 -8.38 -1.18 5.31
N ALA A 82 -8.94 -2.35 5.02
CA ALA A 82 -8.79 -2.99 3.72
C ALA A 82 -9.39 -2.16 2.58
N GLU A 83 -10.58 -1.58 2.77
CA GLU A 83 -11.18 -0.65 1.80
C GLU A 83 -10.29 0.58 1.57
N GLN A 84 -9.73 1.15 2.64
CA GLN A 84 -8.82 2.30 2.54
C GLN A 84 -7.52 1.94 1.81
N MET A 85 -6.97 0.75 2.06
CA MET A 85 -5.79 0.24 1.34
C MET A 85 -6.08 0.05 -0.15
N ILE A 86 -7.26 -0.44 -0.52
CA ILE A 86 -7.67 -0.56 -1.92
C ILE A 86 -7.72 0.81 -2.58
N GLU A 87 -8.36 1.79 -1.94
CA GLU A 87 -8.52 3.13 -2.52
C GLU A 87 -7.17 3.86 -2.66
N MET A 88 -6.36 3.87 -1.60
CA MET A 88 -5.02 4.48 -1.66
C MET A 88 -4.12 3.82 -2.71
N ASN A 89 -4.21 2.50 -2.90
CA ASN A 89 -3.45 1.83 -3.96
C ASN A 89 -3.97 2.16 -5.37
N LYS A 90 -5.27 2.39 -5.55
CA LYS A 90 -5.80 2.89 -6.83
C LYS A 90 -5.26 4.29 -7.13
N GLU A 91 -5.31 5.20 -6.16
CA GLU A 91 -4.77 6.55 -6.30
C GLU A 91 -3.27 6.52 -6.64
N LYS A 92 -2.50 5.68 -5.94
CA LYS A 92 -1.06 5.48 -6.18
C LYS A 92 -0.81 5.03 -7.61
N ASN A 93 -1.54 4.01 -8.05
CA ASN A 93 -1.37 3.44 -9.39
C ASN A 93 -1.83 4.42 -10.49
N ALA A 94 -2.85 5.23 -10.23
CA ALA A 94 -3.31 6.26 -11.16
C ALA A 94 -2.25 7.36 -11.35
N GLU A 95 -1.62 7.82 -10.26
CA GLU A 95 -0.56 8.83 -10.33
C GLU A 95 0.71 8.28 -11.01
N ILE A 96 1.13 7.05 -10.67
CA ILE A 96 2.25 6.37 -11.37
C ILE A 96 1.95 6.26 -12.87
N LYS A 97 0.74 5.84 -13.23
CA LYS A 97 0.33 5.74 -14.64
C LYS A 97 0.39 7.10 -15.33
N SER A 98 -0.12 8.15 -14.69
CA SER A 98 -0.11 9.51 -15.24
C SER A 98 1.32 9.98 -15.54
N PHE A 99 2.25 9.78 -14.61
CA PHE A 99 3.66 10.12 -14.81
C PHE A 99 4.29 9.31 -15.95
N LEU A 100 4.06 7.99 -15.98
CA LEU A 100 4.63 7.11 -17.01
C LEU A 100 4.07 7.41 -18.40
N ASP A 101 2.79 7.77 -18.51
CA ASP A 101 2.17 8.14 -19.78
C ASP A 101 2.69 9.49 -20.28
N PHE A 102 2.91 10.47 -19.38
CA PHE A 102 3.66 11.68 -19.72
C PHE A 102 5.06 11.33 -20.23
N LEU A 103 5.81 10.49 -19.49
CA LEU A 103 7.18 10.16 -19.83
C LEU A 103 7.29 9.49 -21.20
N LYS A 104 6.38 8.55 -21.53
CA LYS A 104 6.30 7.93 -22.86
C LYS A 104 6.11 8.96 -23.97
N GLY A 105 5.20 9.92 -23.77
CA GLY A 105 4.96 10.99 -24.73
C GLY A 105 6.16 11.94 -24.86
N GLU A 106 6.84 12.23 -23.75
CA GLU A 106 8.02 13.08 -23.76
C GLU A 106 9.19 12.43 -24.53
N ILE A 107 9.44 11.13 -24.31
CA ILE A 107 10.60 10.45 -24.92
C ILE A 107 10.29 9.78 -26.27
N ASP A 108 9.01 9.72 -26.67
CA ASP A 108 8.48 8.97 -27.82
C ASP A 108 8.98 7.52 -27.88
N ALA A 109 8.95 6.84 -26.74
CA ALA A 109 9.40 5.45 -26.63
C ALA A 109 8.57 4.67 -25.60
N SER A 110 8.41 3.38 -25.86
CA SER A 110 7.83 2.45 -24.89
C SER A 110 8.80 2.22 -23.74
N ILE A 111 8.31 2.37 -22.50
CA ILE A 111 9.09 2.06 -21.28
C ILE A 111 9.53 0.59 -21.27
N ASP A 112 8.74 -0.32 -21.86
CA ASP A 112 9.05 -1.75 -21.87
C ASP A 112 10.27 -2.13 -22.71
N ASP A 113 10.63 -1.27 -23.67
CA ASP A 113 11.78 -1.45 -24.55
C ASP A 113 13.08 -0.85 -23.96
N LEU A 114 12.97 -0.10 -22.86
CA LEU A 114 14.11 0.55 -22.22
C LEU A 114 14.84 -0.42 -21.29
N SER A 115 16.17 -0.35 -21.31
CA SER A 115 17.01 -1.02 -20.32
C SER A 115 16.74 -0.43 -18.94
N ASN A 116 16.71 -1.28 -17.91
CA ASN A 116 16.40 -0.90 -16.53
C ASN A 116 15.00 -0.28 -16.34
N LYS A 117 14.01 -0.76 -17.11
CA LYS A 117 12.62 -0.30 -17.06
C LYS A 117 11.98 -0.34 -15.67
N THR A 118 12.36 -1.30 -14.81
CA THR A 118 11.83 -1.38 -13.44
C THR A 118 12.19 -0.13 -12.64
N ALA A 119 13.39 0.42 -12.79
CA ALA A 119 13.77 1.67 -12.13
C ALA A 119 12.95 2.88 -12.64
N ILE A 120 12.46 2.83 -13.88
CA ILE A 120 11.57 3.85 -14.44
C ILE A 120 10.14 3.65 -13.91
N GLN A 121 9.64 2.41 -13.90
CA GLN A 121 8.31 2.06 -13.40
C GLN A 121 8.17 2.33 -11.90
N GLU A 122 9.26 2.14 -11.15
CA GLU A 122 9.36 2.39 -9.72
C GLU A 122 10.13 3.69 -9.41
N TYR A 123 10.03 4.70 -10.27
CA TYR A 123 10.76 5.96 -10.11
C TYR A 123 10.56 6.60 -8.72
N TYR A 124 9.41 6.39 -8.09
CA TYR A 124 9.07 6.89 -6.75
C TYR A 124 9.91 6.28 -5.62
N LYS A 125 10.68 5.21 -5.90
CA LYS A 125 11.65 4.60 -4.97
C LYS A 125 13.08 5.11 -5.19
N HIS A 126 13.28 6.00 -6.15
CA HIS A 126 14.61 6.42 -6.60
C HIS A 126 14.70 7.93 -6.72
N GLU A 127 15.89 8.48 -6.49
CA GLU A 127 16.18 9.89 -6.75
C GLU A 127 16.01 10.22 -8.24
N PHE A 128 15.61 11.46 -8.54
CA PHE A 128 15.42 11.96 -9.91
C PHE A 128 16.64 11.69 -10.82
N GLN A 129 17.86 11.81 -10.28
CA GLN A 129 19.08 11.54 -11.03
C GLN A 129 19.15 10.11 -11.58
N THR A 130 18.60 9.14 -10.84
CA THR A 130 18.53 7.74 -11.29
C THR A 130 17.68 7.61 -12.55
N LEU A 131 16.55 8.31 -12.61
CA LEU A 131 15.70 8.36 -13.80
C LEU A 131 16.47 8.95 -14.98
N ILE A 132 17.15 10.08 -14.80
CA ILE A 132 17.95 10.73 -15.84
C ILE A 132 19.05 9.80 -16.36
N ASP A 133 19.78 9.14 -15.47
CA ASP A 133 20.86 8.23 -15.85
C ASP A 133 20.33 7.02 -16.65
N VAL A 134 19.17 6.49 -16.28
CA VAL A 134 18.51 5.41 -17.05
C VAL A 134 18.08 5.91 -18.43
N LEU A 135 17.49 7.11 -18.54
CA LEU A 135 17.09 7.66 -19.83
C LEU A 135 18.31 7.93 -20.73
N VAL A 136 19.39 8.49 -20.19
CA VAL A 136 20.64 8.74 -20.94
C VAL A 136 21.26 7.44 -21.45
N LYS A 137 21.25 6.37 -20.64
CA LYS A 137 21.70 5.03 -21.08
C LYS A 137 20.88 4.52 -22.26
N ASN A 138 19.62 4.92 -22.36
CA ASN A 138 18.71 4.53 -23.43
C ASN A 138 18.61 5.56 -24.59
N LYS A 139 19.47 6.60 -24.64
CA LYS A 139 19.36 7.72 -25.61
C LYS A 139 19.14 7.32 -27.07
N LYS A 140 19.69 6.18 -27.51
CA LYS A 140 19.55 5.68 -28.90
C LYS A 140 18.14 5.19 -29.23
N LYS A 141 17.31 4.94 -28.21
CA LYS A 141 15.92 4.46 -28.32
C LYS A 141 14.89 5.58 -28.10
N LEU A 142 15.34 6.78 -27.74
CA LEU A 142 14.46 7.93 -27.50
C LEU A 142 14.26 8.70 -28.82
N LYS A 143 13.30 9.64 -28.85
CA LYS A 143 13.06 10.51 -30.00
C LYS A 143 14.35 11.16 -30.51
N ALA A 144 14.48 11.31 -31.82
CA ALA A 144 15.70 11.80 -32.45
C ALA A 144 16.11 13.19 -31.92
N GLY A 145 17.38 13.34 -31.58
CA GLY A 145 17.93 14.59 -31.03
C GLY A 145 17.57 14.86 -29.57
N TYR A 146 16.86 13.96 -28.88
CA TYR A 146 16.51 14.14 -27.48
C TYR A 146 17.64 13.72 -26.53
N ASN A 147 17.98 14.63 -25.63
CA ASN A 147 18.91 14.37 -24.54
C ASN A 147 18.27 14.79 -23.21
N PRO A 148 18.05 13.85 -22.27
CA PRO A 148 17.47 14.15 -20.95
C PRO A 148 18.29 15.15 -20.12
N LYS A 149 19.55 15.38 -20.47
CA LYS A 149 20.44 16.35 -19.78
C LYS A 149 20.43 17.74 -20.42
N ASP A 150 19.76 17.93 -21.55
CA ASP A 150 19.60 19.27 -22.12
C ASP A 150 18.69 20.11 -21.20
N PRO A 151 18.91 21.44 -21.11
CA PRO A 151 18.24 22.27 -20.11
C PRO A 151 16.71 22.20 -20.13
N GLU A 152 16.10 22.20 -21.33
CA GLU A 152 14.64 22.19 -21.48
C GLU A 152 14.03 20.82 -21.11
N PRO A 153 14.49 19.67 -21.69
CA PRO A 153 14.07 18.34 -21.23
C PRO A 153 14.27 18.11 -19.74
N TYR A 154 15.44 18.48 -19.19
CA TYR A 154 15.76 18.25 -17.79
C TYR A 154 14.79 18.97 -16.86
N LYS A 155 14.51 20.26 -17.12
CA LYS A 155 13.55 21.05 -16.34
C LYS A 155 12.14 20.50 -16.43
N LEU A 156 11.72 20.08 -17.62
CA LEU A 156 10.38 19.53 -17.82
C LEU A 156 10.21 18.19 -17.07
N LEU A 157 11.19 17.30 -17.19
CA LEU A 157 11.20 16.03 -16.47
C LEU A 157 11.20 16.24 -14.95
N LEU A 158 12.01 17.17 -14.45
CA LEU A 158 12.08 17.49 -13.01
C LEU A 158 10.74 18.02 -12.51
N LYS A 159 10.12 18.96 -13.24
CA LYS A 159 8.81 19.51 -12.88
C LYS A 159 7.74 18.42 -12.74
N TRP A 160 7.67 17.50 -13.68
CA TRP A 160 6.69 16.40 -13.64
C TRP A 160 7.01 15.38 -12.55
N TYR A 161 8.29 15.07 -12.35
CA TYR A 161 8.73 14.20 -11.27
C TYR A 161 8.36 14.79 -9.90
N ASP A 162 8.69 16.05 -9.65
CA ASP A 162 8.38 16.73 -8.38
C ASP A 162 6.88 16.83 -8.15
N ALA A 163 6.10 17.16 -9.18
CA ALA A 163 4.64 17.20 -9.10
C ALA A 163 4.05 15.84 -8.73
N SER A 164 4.60 14.75 -9.27
CA SER A 164 4.14 13.40 -8.97
C SER A 164 4.57 12.94 -7.57
N MET A 165 5.83 13.20 -7.19
CA MET A 165 6.35 12.90 -5.86
C MET A 165 5.63 13.66 -4.75
N THR A 166 5.22 14.91 -5.00
CA THR A 166 4.42 15.69 -4.05
C THR A 166 3.10 15.01 -3.69
N LYS A 167 2.49 14.29 -4.64
CA LYS A 167 1.26 13.52 -4.41
C LYS A 167 1.54 12.14 -3.84
N LEU A 168 2.56 11.44 -4.37
CA LEU A 168 2.89 10.07 -3.97
C LEU A 168 3.48 9.99 -2.55
N ALA A 169 4.30 10.95 -2.14
CA ALA A 169 4.96 10.92 -0.84
C ALA A 169 3.99 10.78 0.35
N PRO A 170 2.95 11.62 0.52
CA PRO A 170 1.99 11.44 1.60
C PRO A 170 1.19 10.13 1.46
N LEU A 171 0.86 9.72 0.24
CA LEU A 171 0.09 8.51 -0.02
C LEU A 171 0.86 7.24 0.36
N LEU A 172 2.14 7.15 0.00
CA LEU A 172 3.02 6.04 0.35
C LEU A 172 3.17 5.91 1.87
N ARG A 173 3.37 7.03 2.58
CA ARG A 173 3.44 7.03 4.04
C ARG A 173 2.14 6.52 4.68
N ARG A 174 0.98 6.93 4.16
CA ARG A 174 -0.32 6.45 4.66
C ARG A 174 -0.52 4.96 4.41
N ILE A 175 -0.13 4.46 3.24
CA ILE A 175 -0.18 3.03 2.92
C ILE A 175 0.69 2.24 3.91
N GLU A 176 1.93 2.66 4.11
CA GLU A 176 2.86 2.00 5.04
C GLU A 176 2.36 2.05 6.49
N ALA A 177 1.86 3.19 6.93
CA ALA A 177 1.29 3.35 8.27
C ALA A 177 0.07 2.45 8.48
N THR A 178 -0.82 2.35 7.49
CA THR A 178 -2.00 1.48 7.55
C THR A 178 -1.63 0.00 7.51
N ASP A 179 -0.63 -0.39 6.72
CA ASP A 179 -0.11 -1.77 6.69
C ASP A 179 0.43 -2.19 8.07
N GLY A 180 1.29 -1.37 8.67
CA GLY A 180 1.80 -1.62 10.02
C GLY A 180 0.71 -1.64 11.10
N LEU A 181 -0.36 -0.83 10.94
CA LEU A 181 -1.51 -0.88 11.82
C LEU A 181 -2.30 -2.20 11.68
N ILE A 182 -2.53 -2.66 10.44
CA ILE A 182 -3.19 -3.94 10.18
C ILE A 182 -2.39 -5.07 10.83
N ASP A 183 -1.07 -5.10 10.62
CA ASP A 183 -0.18 -6.09 11.23
C ASP A 183 -0.29 -6.09 12.76
N ALA A 184 -0.28 -4.92 13.40
CA ALA A 184 -0.42 -4.80 14.85
C ALA A 184 -1.78 -5.29 15.37
N ILE A 185 -2.87 -5.06 14.62
CA ILE A 185 -4.21 -5.54 14.97
C ILE A 185 -4.30 -7.06 14.77
N VAL A 186 -3.79 -7.58 13.65
CA VAL A 186 -3.79 -9.01 13.34
C VAL A 186 -2.98 -9.78 14.36
N TYR A 187 -1.80 -9.28 14.74
CA TYR A 187 -0.98 -9.88 15.81
C TYR A 187 -1.78 -10.02 17.11
N ARG A 188 -2.50 -8.96 17.52
CA ARG A 188 -3.37 -9.01 18.70
C ARG A 188 -4.52 -10.00 18.58
N LEU A 189 -5.01 -10.27 17.37
CA LEU A 189 -6.07 -11.25 17.09
C LEU A 189 -5.57 -12.70 17.13
N SER A 190 -4.30 -12.94 16.79
CA SER A 190 -3.69 -14.28 16.76
C SER A 190 -3.19 -14.78 18.12
N GLY A 191 -3.15 -13.91 19.15
CA GLY A 191 -2.70 -14.28 20.50
C GLY A 191 -1.23 -13.99 20.72
#